data_AF-X1SXP1-F1
#
_entry.id   AF-X1SXP1-F1
#
_cell.length_a   1.000
_cell.length_b   1.000
_cell.length_c   1.000
_cell.angle_alpha   90.00
_cell.angle_beta   90.00
_cell.angle_gamma   90.00
#
_symmetry.space_group_name_H-M   'P 1'
#
loop_
_entity.id
_entity.type
_entity.pdbx_description
1 polymer ?
#
loop_
_entity_poly.entity_id
_entity_poly.type
_entity_poly.pdbx_seq_one_letter_code
_entity_poly.pdbx_strand_id
1 'polypeptide(L)'
;MEPGLQDGQQLLINKVVYYFHEPERGDVIILHPPPPYSPKTTPFIKRIIALPGDTIEVKNGAVYVNGSKLDEPYIKEPPTYHFPQKKIPENEYFVLGDNRNNASDSHNGWTVPRQNIIGKAWLSIWPPSEWGLVPNYSLNEQVEGSGSQ
;
A
#
# COMPACT_ATOMS: atom_id res chain seq x y z
N MET A 1 9.81 1.69 -4.57
CA MET A 1 8.49 2.34 -4.37
C MET A 1 8.58 3.72 -5.02
N GLU A 2 9.02 3.76 -6.28
CA GLU A 2 9.30 5.02 -6.98
C GLU A 2 8.00 5.79 -7.27
N PRO A 3 8.04 7.14 -7.28
CA PRO A 3 9.20 8.00 -7.07
C PRO A 3 9.54 8.24 -5.59
N GLY A 4 8.64 7.94 -4.66
CA GLY A 4 8.80 8.28 -3.24
C GLY A 4 9.94 7.55 -2.52
N LEU A 5 10.28 6.34 -2.98
CA LEU A 5 11.38 5.54 -2.43
C LEU A 5 12.16 4.78 -3.51
N GLN A 6 13.48 4.97 -3.51
CA GLN A 6 14.45 4.43 -4.48
C GLN A 6 15.20 3.21 -3.93
N ASP A 7 15.79 2.43 -4.84
CA ASP A 7 16.62 1.28 -4.47
C ASP A 7 17.86 1.72 -3.69
N GLY A 8 18.16 1.01 -2.59
CA GLY A 8 19.29 1.30 -1.71
C GLY A 8 19.00 2.22 -0.52
N GLN A 9 17.79 2.78 -0.42
CA GLN A 9 17.37 3.55 0.76
C GLN A 9 17.27 2.67 2.01
N GLN A 10 17.76 3.19 3.14
CA GLN A 10 17.61 2.55 4.44
C GLN A 10 16.45 3.18 5.20
N LEU A 11 15.50 2.35 5.63
CA LEU A 11 14.28 2.79 6.29
C LEU A 11 14.25 2.33 7.74
N LEU A 12 13.78 3.21 8.62
CA LEU A 12 13.45 2.87 9.99
C LEU A 12 12.00 2.36 10.04
N ILE A 13 11.83 1.19 10.65
CA ILE A 13 10.55 0.48 10.73
C ILE A 13 9.98 0.65 12.13
N ASN A 14 8.76 1.17 12.23
CA ASN A 14 8.00 1.15 13.47
C ASN A 14 7.18 -0.14 13.52
N LYS A 15 7.68 -1.14 14.25
CA LYS A 15 6.95 -2.38 14.52
C LYS A 15 5.91 -2.21 15.64
N VAL A 16 6.12 -1.21 16.50
CA VAL A 16 5.37 -1.04 17.75
C VAL A 16 3.99 -0.40 17.50
N VAL A 17 3.88 0.45 16.48
CA VAL A 17 2.63 1.14 16.12
C VAL A 17 1.45 0.17 15.94
N TYR A 18 1.72 -1.01 15.37
CA TYR A 18 0.70 -2.01 15.10
C TYR A 18 0.35 -2.93 16.27
N TYR A 19 0.90 -2.68 17.46
CA TYR A 19 0.37 -3.24 18.71
C TYR A 19 -0.70 -2.35 19.34
N PHE A 20 -0.76 -1.07 18.95
CA PHE A 20 -1.66 -0.09 19.54
C PHE A 20 -2.74 0.39 18.57
N HIS A 21 -2.50 0.29 17.26
CA HIS A 21 -3.41 0.70 16.21
C HIS A 21 -3.42 -0.32 15.06
N GLU A 22 -4.54 -0.45 14.36
CA GLU A 22 -4.58 -1.27 13.15
C GLU A 22 -3.94 -0.52 11.97
N PRO A 23 -3.40 -1.24 10.95
CA PRO A 23 -2.95 -0.63 9.72
C PRO A 23 -4.06 0.14 9.00
N GLU A 24 -3.71 1.33 8.51
CA GLU A 24 -4.65 2.27 7.91
C GLU A 24 -4.41 2.45 6.41
N ARG A 25 -5.42 2.95 5.69
CA ARG A 25 -5.28 3.24 4.25
C ARG A 25 -4.26 4.35 4.06
N GLY A 26 -3.30 4.13 3.16
CA GLY A 26 -2.20 5.05 2.88
C GLY A 26 -0.90 4.69 3.60
N ASP A 27 -0.93 3.80 4.60
CA ASP A 27 0.28 3.34 5.29
C ASP A 27 1.25 2.67 4.32
N VAL A 28 2.52 3.06 4.40
CA VAL A 28 3.61 2.33 3.76
C VAL A 28 4.12 1.29 4.74
N ILE A 29 4.00 0.02 4.39
CA ILE A 29 4.27 -1.10 5.27
C ILE A 29 5.38 -2.00 4.72
N ILE A 30 6.09 -2.61 5.65
CA ILE A 30 6.94 -3.76 5.38
C ILE A 30 6.13 -5.03 5.65
N LEU A 31 6.13 -5.97 4.71
CA LEU A 31 5.33 -7.19 4.78
C LEU A 31 6.06 -8.39 4.19
N HIS A 32 5.64 -9.59 4.58
CA HIS A 32 5.97 -10.82 3.87
C HIS A 32 4.85 -11.18 2.90
N PRO A 33 5.08 -11.20 1.57
CA PRO A 33 4.04 -11.57 0.63
C PRO A 33 3.64 -13.04 0.86
N PRO A 34 2.37 -13.41 0.63
CA PRO A 34 1.92 -14.78 0.82
C PRO A 34 2.61 -15.73 -0.17
N PRO A 35 2.79 -17.02 0.17
CA PRO A 35 3.19 -18.03 -0.82
C PRO A 35 2.15 -18.11 -1.95
N PRO A 36 2.54 -18.41 -3.20
CA PRO A 36 3.89 -18.71 -3.69
C PRO A 36 4.67 -17.47 -4.18
N TYR A 37 4.17 -16.26 -3.95
CA TYR A 37 4.65 -15.04 -4.61
C TYR A 37 6.05 -14.58 -4.18
N SER A 38 6.54 -15.02 -3.02
CA SER A 38 7.95 -14.89 -2.61
C SER A 38 8.27 -15.90 -1.50
N PRO A 39 9.54 -16.34 -1.37
CA PRO A 39 9.99 -16.95 -0.12
C PRO A 39 9.82 -15.98 1.06
N LYS A 40 9.47 -16.50 2.24
CA LYS A 40 9.28 -15.72 3.48
C LYS A 40 10.51 -14.89 3.90
N THR A 41 11.67 -15.11 3.28
CA THR A 41 12.93 -14.45 3.64
C THR A 41 13.06 -13.03 3.10
N THR A 42 12.30 -12.66 2.06
CA THR A 42 12.45 -11.35 1.41
C THR A 42 11.23 -10.47 1.69
N PRO A 43 11.32 -9.48 2.60
CA PRO A 43 10.22 -8.57 2.88
C PRO A 43 10.00 -7.59 1.72
N PHE A 44 8.75 -7.22 1.50
CA PHE A 44 8.35 -6.22 0.52
C PHE A 44 7.96 -4.93 1.23
N ILE A 45 8.15 -3.81 0.54
CA ILE A 45 7.58 -2.51 0.91
C ILE A 45 6.47 -2.14 -0.07
N LYS A 46 5.28 -1.84 0.45
CA LYS A 46 4.08 -1.48 -0.32
C LYS A 46 3.19 -0.52 0.45
N ARG A 47 2.27 0.15 -0.23
CA ARG A 47 1.26 1.01 0.38
C ARG A 47 -0.07 0.27 0.52
N ILE A 48 -0.73 0.40 1.67
CA ILE A 48 -2.08 -0.10 1.89
C ILE A 48 -3.06 0.77 1.12
N ILE A 49 -3.84 0.15 0.23
CA ILE A 49 -4.83 0.82 -0.61
C ILE A 49 -6.25 0.47 -0.19
N ALA A 50 -6.50 -0.76 0.26
CA ALA A 50 -7.80 -1.16 0.79
C ALA A 50 -7.64 -2.01 2.06
N LEU A 51 -8.59 -1.84 2.97
CA LEU A 51 -8.70 -2.44 4.29
C LEU A 51 -9.61 -3.68 4.26
N PRO A 52 -9.65 -4.47 5.34
CA PRO A 52 -10.63 -5.55 5.49
C PRO A 52 -12.06 -5.08 5.20
N GLY A 53 -12.78 -5.85 4.38
CA GLY A 53 -14.18 -5.56 4.04
C GLY A 53 -14.39 -4.54 2.92
N ASP A 54 -13.37 -3.77 2.53
CA ASP A 54 -13.44 -2.85 1.40
C ASP A 54 -13.69 -3.56 0.07
N THR A 55 -14.15 -2.80 -0.91
CA THR A 55 -14.17 -3.20 -2.31
C THR A 55 -13.12 -2.41 -3.09
N ILE A 56 -12.28 -3.11 -3.86
CA ILE A 56 -11.26 -2.53 -4.74
C ILE A 56 -11.63 -2.77 -6.21
N GLU A 57 -11.34 -1.81 -7.08
CA GLU A 57 -11.41 -1.95 -8.53
C GLU A 57 -10.32 -1.08 -9.18
N VAL A 58 -9.70 -1.56 -10.27
CA VAL A 58 -8.79 -0.74 -11.08
C VAL A 58 -9.29 -0.72 -12.52
N LYS A 59 -9.63 0.47 -13.02
CA LYS A 59 -10.11 0.68 -14.38
C LYS A 59 -9.76 2.07 -14.87
N ASN A 60 -9.61 2.20 -16.19
CA ASN A 60 -9.40 3.50 -16.86
C ASN A 60 -8.25 4.33 -16.25
N GLY A 61 -7.15 3.68 -15.86
CA GLY A 61 -6.01 4.39 -15.27
C GLY A 61 -6.22 4.88 -13.84
N ALA A 62 -7.22 4.38 -13.11
CA ALA A 62 -7.50 4.81 -11.75
C ALA A 62 -7.88 3.66 -10.82
N VAL A 63 -7.57 3.84 -9.54
CA VAL A 63 -7.97 2.95 -8.45
C VAL A 63 -9.22 3.48 -7.78
N TYR A 64 -10.16 2.58 -7.52
CA TYR A 64 -11.41 2.86 -6.85
C TYR A 64 -11.53 2.01 -5.58
N VAL A 65 -11.84 2.64 -4.45
CA VAL A 65 -12.11 1.96 -3.18
C VAL A 65 -13.53 2.29 -2.74
N ASN A 66 -14.35 1.27 -2.52
CA ASN A 66 -15.78 1.39 -2.22
C ASN A 66 -16.52 2.29 -3.24
N GLY A 67 -16.11 2.23 -4.52
CA GLY A 67 -16.64 3.06 -5.60
C GLY A 67 -16.06 4.48 -5.69
N SER A 68 -15.30 4.92 -4.69
CA SER A 68 -14.65 6.23 -4.67
C SER A 68 -13.32 6.18 -5.40
N LYS A 69 -13.14 7.05 -6.40
CA LYS A 69 -11.86 7.20 -7.11
C LYS A 69 -10.82 7.79 -6.15
N LEU A 70 -9.68 7.14 -6.02
CA LEU A 70 -8.56 7.68 -5.25
C LEU A 70 -7.83 8.77 -6.05
N ASP A 71 -7.45 9.85 -5.36
CA ASP A 71 -6.45 10.81 -5.81
C ASP A 71 -5.09 10.40 -5.27
N GLU A 72 -4.16 10.11 -6.18
CA GLU A 72 -2.92 9.39 -5.89
C GLU A 72 -1.69 10.17 -6.40
N PRO A 73 -1.40 11.36 -5.86
CA PRO A 73 -0.31 12.21 -6.34
C PRO A 73 1.09 11.62 -6.12
N TYR A 74 1.17 10.49 -5.42
CA TYR A 74 2.41 9.77 -5.10
C TYR A 74 2.81 8.71 -6.13
N ILE A 75 1.95 8.40 -7.11
CA ILE A 75 2.28 7.37 -8.11
C ILE A 75 3.15 7.95 -9.21
N LYS A 76 4.04 7.11 -9.75
CA LYS A 76 4.88 7.50 -10.89
C LYS A 76 4.05 7.74 -12.15
N GLU A 77 3.13 6.83 -12.43
CA GLU A 77 2.27 6.81 -13.60
C GLU A 77 0.93 6.13 -13.26
N PRO A 78 -0.16 6.47 -13.98
CA PRO A 78 -1.42 5.75 -13.88
C PRO A 78 -1.27 4.24 -14.15
N PRO A 79 -2.03 3.37 -13.46
CA PRO A 79 -2.03 1.93 -13.74
C PRO A 79 -2.50 1.63 -15.17
N THR A 80 -1.74 0.87 -15.93
CA THR A 80 -2.10 0.44 -17.30
C THR A 80 -2.79 -0.92 -17.36
N TYR A 81 -3.21 -1.45 -16.20
CA TYR A 81 -3.87 -2.73 -16.06
C TYR A 81 -5.32 -2.56 -15.58
N HIS A 82 -6.10 -3.61 -15.83
CA HIS A 82 -7.44 -3.74 -15.27
C HIS A 82 -7.42 -4.74 -14.12
N PHE A 83 -8.06 -4.38 -13.00
CA PHE A 83 -8.32 -5.29 -11.90
C PHE A 83 -9.83 -5.28 -11.62
N PRO A 84 -10.51 -6.44 -11.73
CA PRO A 84 -11.94 -6.50 -11.55
C PRO A 84 -12.33 -6.16 -10.11
N GLN A 85 -13.57 -5.70 -9.93
CA GLN A 85 -14.10 -5.40 -8.61
C GLN A 85 -13.98 -6.63 -7.69
N LYS A 86 -13.32 -6.47 -6.54
CA LYS A 86 -13.12 -7.54 -5.56
C LYS A 86 -13.35 -7.01 -4.15
N LYS A 87 -14.08 -7.77 -3.34
CA LYS A 87 -14.18 -7.52 -1.90
C LYS A 87 -12.94 -8.09 -1.21
N ILE A 88 -12.33 -7.30 -0.34
CA ILE A 88 -11.16 -7.70 0.44
C ILE A 88 -11.62 -8.59 1.59
N PRO A 89 -11.02 -9.78 1.78
CA PRO A 89 -11.35 -10.65 2.89
C PRO A 89 -11.15 -9.97 4.25
N GLU A 90 -11.90 -10.44 5.25
CA GLU A 90 -11.69 -10.05 6.63
C GLU A 90 -10.24 -10.33 7.07
N ASN A 91 -9.63 -9.43 7.84
CA ASN A 91 -8.24 -9.48 8.29
C ASN A 91 -7.17 -9.47 7.18
N GLU A 92 -7.52 -9.12 5.95
CA GLU A 92 -6.58 -8.96 4.85
C GLU A 92 -6.57 -7.54 4.29
N TYR A 93 -5.47 -7.18 3.64
CA TYR A 93 -5.23 -5.86 3.07
C TYR A 93 -4.90 -5.98 1.58
N PHE A 94 -5.33 -5.01 0.80
CA PHE A 94 -4.90 -4.84 -0.58
C PHE A 94 -3.80 -3.80 -0.65
N VAL A 95 -2.66 -4.16 -1.24
CA VAL A 95 -1.48 -3.30 -1.28
C VAL A 95 -1.01 -3.07 -2.70
N LEU A 96 -0.59 -1.85 -3.02
CA LEU A 96 0.02 -1.51 -4.31
C LEU A 96 1.40 -0.86 -4.11
N GLY A 97 2.24 -1.00 -5.12
CA GLY A 97 3.43 -0.17 -5.27
C GLY A 97 3.09 1.21 -5.83
N ASP A 98 3.84 2.22 -5.41
CA ASP A 98 3.73 3.58 -5.96
C ASP A 98 4.19 3.62 -7.44
N ASN A 99 5.09 2.72 -7.84
CA ASN A 99 5.42 2.46 -9.24
C ASN A 99 4.49 1.39 -9.81
N ARG A 100 3.26 1.81 -10.15
CA ARG A 100 2.13 0.94 -10.46
C ARG A 100 2.41 -0.14 -11.49
N ASN A 101 3.06 0.24 -12.58
CA ASN A 101 3.24 -0.63 -13.74
C ASN A 101 4.45 -1.56 -13.61
N ASN A 102 5.25 -1.44 -12.55
CA ASN A 102 6.49 -2.19 -12.36
C ASN A 102 6.64 -2.76 -10.93
N ALA A 103 5.53 -2.99 -10.22
CA ALA A 103 5.54 -3.50 -8.86
C ALA A 103 4.96 -4.92 -8.78
N SER A 104 5.63 -5.83 -8.06
CA SER A 104 5.01 -7.09 -7.64
C SER A 104 4.16 -6.84 -6.38
N ASP A 105 2.85 -6.76 -6.55
CA ASP A 105 1.88 -6.45 -5.48
C ASP A 105 0.51 -7.10 -5.72
N SER A 106 -0.53 -6.69 -4.96
CA SER A 106 -1.84 -7.32 -4.93
C SER A 106 -2.60 -7.32 -6.27
N HIS A 107 -2.23 -6.49 -7.25
CA HIS A 107 -2.85 -6.56 -8.57
C HIS A 107 -2.60 -7.91 -9.29
N ASN A 108 -1.62 -8.70 -8.81
CA ASN A 108 -1.36 -10.07 -9.26
C ASN A 108 -2.31 -11.12 -8.66
N GLY A 109 -3.37 -10.68 -7.97
CA GLY A 109 -4.46 -11.54 -7.51
C GLY A 109 -4.41 -11.97 -6.04
N TRP A 110 -3.43 -11.48 -5.28
CA TRP A 110 -3.23 -11.83 -3.86
C TRP A 110 -3.46 -10.66 -2.92
N THR A 111 -3.70 -10.98 -1.65
CA THR A 111 -3.96 -10.04 -0.56
C THR A 111 -3.04 -10.35 0.61
N VAL A 112 -2.88 -9.40 1.53
CA VAL A 112 -1.92 -9.51 2.64
C VAL A 112 -2.67 -9.82 3.92
N PRO A 113 -2.53 -11.02 4.52
CA PRO A 113 -3.03 -11.26 5.86
C PRO A 113 -2.39 -10.33 6.89
N ARG A 114 -3.15 -9.86 7.88
CA ARG A 114 -2.67 -8.96 8.95
C ARG A 114 -1.36 -9.41 9.60
N GLN A 115 -1.24 -10.72 9.85
CA GLN A 115 -0.07 -11.36 10.45
C GLN A 115 1.21 -11.30 9.59
N ASN A 116 1.06 -11.03 8.29
CA ASN A 116 2.18 -10.90 7.37
C ASN A 116 2.76 -9.47 7.37
N ILE A 117 2.09 -8.51 8.01
CA ILE A 117 2.56 -7.13 8.14
C ILE A 117 3.57 -7.04 9.29
N ILE A 118 4.79 -6.61 8.98
CA ILE A 118 5.90 -6.52 9.94
C ILE A 118 5.85 -5.19 10.70
N GLY A 119 5.52 -4.09 10.03
CA GLY A 119 5.54 -2.75 10.61
C GLY A 119 5.38 -1.64 9.58
N LYS A 120 5.23 -0.42 10.06
CA LYS A 120 5.11 0.79 9.24
C LYS A 120 6.49 1.36 8.92
N ALA A 121 6.75 1.64 7.65
CA ALA A 121 7.89 2.44 7.23
C ALA A 121 7.52 3.92 7.40
N TRP A 122 8.30 4.65 8.19
CA TRP A 122 7.95 6.03 8.58
C TRP A 122 9.09 7.03 8.41
N LEU A 123 10.33 6.57 8.32
CA LEU A 123 11.51 7.42 8.17
C LEU A 123 12.52 6.79 7.21
N SER A 124 12.92 7.52 6.17
CA SER A 124 14.13 7.21 5.41
C SER A 124 15.31 7.85 6.12
N ILE A 125 16.38 7.08 6.38
CA ILE A 125 17.56 7.51 7.16
C ILE A 125 18.85 7.57 6.35
N TRP A 126 18.88 7.02 5.14
CA TRP A 126 20.05 7.05 4.26
C TRP A 126 19.62 6.84 2.78
N PRO A 127 20.24 7.53 1.80
CA PRO A 127 21.35 8.49 1.91
C PRO A 127 20.95 9.80 2.59
N PRO A 128 21.89 10.60 3.15
CA PRO A 128 21.56 11.83 3.88
C PRO A 128 20.83 12.88 3.03
N SER A 129 21.03 12.86 1.71
CA SER A 129 20.30 13.69 0.74
C SER A 129 18.81 13.36 0.65
N GLU A 130 18.41 12.18 1.10
CA GLU A 130 17.03 11.67 1.09
C GLU A 130 16.49 11.46 2.51
N TRP A 131 17.09 12.14 3.49
CA TRP A 131 16.68 12.07 4.89
C TRP A 131 15.33 12.76 5.07
N GLY A 132 14.32 12.04 5.57
CA GLY A 132 12.98 12.59 5.73
C GLY A 132 11.92 11.56 6.10
N LEU A 133 10.76 12.05 6.52
CA LEU A 133 9.60 11.20 6.77
C LEU A 133 9.18 10.55 5.45
N VAL A 134 8.81 9.27 5.51
CA VAL A 134 8.17 8.60 4.36
C VAL A 134 6.86 9.34 4.09
N PRO A 135 6.59 9.78 2.84
CA PRO A 135 5.39 10.54 2.52
C PRO A 135 4.11 9.82 3.01
N ASN A 136 3.44 10.46 3.97
CA ASN A 136 2.16 10.01 4.48
C ASN A 136 1.04 10.67 3.65
N TYR A 137 0.23 9.84 3.00
CA TYR A 137 -0.91 10.29 2.22
C TYR A 137 -2.17 9.69 2.82
N SER A 138 -3.00 10.54 3.44
CA SER A 138 -4.25 10.14 4.07
C SER A 138 -5.28 9.75 3.01
N LEU A 139 -5.36 8.47 2.68
CA LEU A 139 -6.38 7.93 1.76
C LEU A 139 -7.73 7.69 2.45
N ASN A 140 -7.76 7.59 3.79
CA ASN A 140 -8.99 7.40 4.56
C ASN A 140 -10.01 8.52 4.30
N GLU A 141 -9.56 9.77 4.36
CA GLU A 141 -10.40 10.96 4.21
C GLU A 141 -11.10 11.00 2.84
N GLN A 142 -10.43 10.50 1.79
CA GLN A 142 -10.97 10.49 0.43
C GLN A 142 -12.13 9.48 0.25
N VAL A 143 -12.06 8.36 0.96
CA VAL A 143 -13.07 7.28 0.86
C VAL A 143 -14.23 7.53 1.82
N GLU A 144 -13.97 8.13 2.99
CA GLU A 144 -15.01 8.44 3.98
C GLU A 144 -15.77 9.74 3.63
N GLY A 145 -15.08 10.72 3.05
CA GLY A 145 -15.66 12.01 2.67
C GLY A 145 -16.64 11.98 1.49
N SER A 146 -16.65 10.90 0.69
CA SER A 146 -17.56 10.74 -0.46
C SER A 146 -18.96 10.25 -0.08
N GLY A 147 -19.19 9.83 1.18
CA GLY A 147 -20.48 9.39 1.70
C GLY A 147 -21.39 10.52 2.22
N SER A 148 -20.98 11.78 2.04
CA SER A 148 -21.68 12.97 2.57
C SER A 148 -22.10 13.94 1.47
N GLN A 149 -22.85 13.50 0.46
CA GLN A 149 -23.68 14.38 -0.39
C GLN A 149 -24.99 13.69 -0.79
#